data_AF-A0A8T2KLX8-F1
#
_entry.id   AF-A0A8T2KLX8-F1
#
_cell.length_a   1.000
_cell.length_b   1.000
_cell.length_c   1.000
_cell.angle_alpha   90.00
_cell.angle_beta   90.00
_cell.angle_gamma   90.00
#
_symmetry.space_group_name_H-M   'P 1'
#
loop_
_entity.id
_entity.type
_entity.pdbx_description
1 polymer ?
#
loop_
_entity_poly.entity_id
_entity_poly.type
_entity_poly.pdbx_seq_one_letter_code
_entity_poly.pdbx_strand_id
1 'polypeptide(L)'
;MISFQSCVCALVGLCSELCARLVGSVCVRRGYHLWLAALVSLTPLLQGLSNPRSIFSHRNNFFNVKFVHCSCGWTFLLLSGFVLLVSFVPTGRPYLTIMHLTRLVVNTALCQGIPHLFQLLEDLTGSCHQPLPPGTLLLPKLVNRESCQAEGHQWQGYHISPQTFSLTLCSLSMADELSVFMRYLRRGYPASTALRLVFLLNASLLGLYNLLLLCTALYTSNYTQSVVGAAAGTLCWHLTYRGWYRTYYSPGPPGHGMFPKVARKKMDLDGNLP
;
A
#
# COMPACT_ATOMS: atom_id res chain seq x y z
N MET A 1 3.02 -43.40 3.43
CA MET A 1 1.99 -42.52 2.84
C MET A 1 2.17 -41.13 3.42
N ILE A 2 2.67 -40.18 2.62
CA ILE A 2 2.70 -38.77 3.02
C ILE A 2 1.24 -38.34 3.11
N SER A 3 0.76 -38.00 4.30
CA SER A 3 -0.62 -37.53 4.49
C SER A 3 -0.83 -36.25 3.69
N PHE A 4 -2.01 -36.08 3.08
CA PHE A 4 -2.41 -34.87 2.37
C PHE A 4 -2.11 -33.60 3.18
N GLN A 5 -2.32 -33.66 4.50
CA GLN A 5 -2.02 -32.58 5.45
C GLN A 5 -0.53 -32.20 5.48
N SER A 6 0.37 -33.18 5.41
CA SER A 6 1.82 -32.94 5.38
C SER A 6 2.25 -32.27 4.09
N CYS A 7 1.61 -32.63 2.96
CA CYS A 7 1.85 -32.01 1.66
C CYS A 7 1.41 -30.54 1.66
N VAL A 8 0.22 -30.24 2.18
CA VAL A 8 -0.30 -28.87 2.28
C VAL A 8 0.59 -28.00 3.18
N CYS A 9 1.00 -28.51 4.35
CA CYS A 9 1.92 -27.79 5.23
C CYS A 9 3.28 -27.51 4.57
N ALA A 10 3.82 -28.48 3.83
CA ALA A 10 5.08 -28.31 3.10
C ALA A 10 4.96 -27.28 1.98
N LEU A 11 3.86 -27.30 1.21
CA LEU A 11 3.58 -26.35 0.14
C LEU A 11 3.43 -24.92 0.68
N VAL A 12 2.62 -24.74 1.73
CA VAL A 12 2.48 -23.44 2.43
C VAL A 12 3.84 -22.98 2.94
N GLY A 13 4.62 -23.92 3.47
CA GLY A 13 5.99 -23.69 3.90
C GLY A 13 6.85 -23.08 2.79
N LEU A 14 6.98 -23.81 1.68
CA LEU A 14 7.78 -23.42 0.52
C LEU A 14 7.31 -22.09 -0.09
N CYS A 15 6.00 -21.93 -0.33
CA CYS A 15 5.44 -20.70 -0.90
C CYS A 15 5.72 -19.50 0.01
N SER A 16 5.51 -19.63 1.32
CA SER A 16 5.76 -18.55 2.27
C SER A 16 7.24 -18.13 2.29
N GLU A 17 8.17 -19.07 2.17
CA GLU A 17 9.61 -18.79 2.15
C GLU A 17 10.06 -18.12 0.85
N LEU A 18 9.56 -18.58 -0.29
CA LEU A 18 9.82 -17.95 -1.59
C LEU A 18 9.28 -16.52 -1.61
N CYS A 19 8.02 -16.31 -1.22
CA CYS A 19 7.42 -14.99 -1.12
C CYS A 19 8.18 -14.09 -0.14
N ALA A 20 8.59 -14.61 1.03
CA ALA A 20 9.37 -13.86 2.01
C ALA A 20 10.74 -13.45 1.45
N ARG A 21 11.42 -14.33 0.71
CA ARG A 21 12.70 -14.02 0.06
C ARG A 21 12.54 -12.93 -0.99
N LEU A 22 11.48 -13.00 -1.81
CA LEU A 22 11.18 -11.99 -2.83
C LEU A 22 10.90 -10.62 -2.20
N VAL A 23 9.89 -10.54 -1.34
CA VAL A 23 9.44 -9.29 -0.68
C VAL A 23 10.52 -8.72 0.26
N GLY A 24 11.24 -9.59 0.96
CA GLY A 24 12.30 -9.21 1.89
C GLY A 24 13.63 -8.83 1.23
N SER A 25 13.81 -9.06 -0.07
CA SER A 25 15.05 -8.73 -0.76
C SER A 25 15.20 -7.21 -0.93
N VAL A 26 16.41 -6.70 -0.67
CA VAL A 26 16.69 -5.26 -0.74
C VAL A 26 16.52 -4.74 -2.17
N CYS A 27 16.92 -5.54 -3.16
CA CYS A 27 16.80 -5.20 -4.57
C CYS A 27 15.34 -5.07 -5.00
N VAL A 28 14.48 -6.05 -4.69
CA VAL A 28 13.06 -5.98 -5.03
C VAL A 28 12.40 -4.80 -4.33
N ARG A 29 12.67 -4.57 -3.04
CA ARG A 29 12.08 -3.42 -2.33
C ARG A 29 12.49 -2.07 -2.93
N ARG A 30 13.75 -1.90 -3.33
CA ARG A 30 14.20 -0.68 -4.03
C ARG A 30 13.56 -0.57 -5.42
N GLY A 31 13.52 -1.67 -6.16
CA GLY A 31 12.89 -1.76 -7.46
C GLY A 31 11.36 -1.60 -7.41
N TYR A 32 10.73 -1.84 -6.27
CA TYR A 32 9.27 -1.79 -6.14
C TYR A 32 8.70 -0.39 -6.35
N HIS A 33 9.44 0.65 -5.94
CA HIS A 33 9.06 2.03 -6.25
C HIS A 33 9.09 2.31 -7.76
N LEU A 34 10.14 1.84 -8.44
CA LEU A 34 10.28 1.97 -9.89
C LEU A 34 9.20 1.16 -10.61
N TRP A 35 8.85 -0.02 -10.09
CA TRP A 35 7.76 -0.85 -10.60
C TRP A 35 6.40 -0.14 -10.51
N LEU A 36 6.06 0.43 -9.35
CA LEU A 36 4.82 1.19 -9.19
C LEU A 36 4.79 2.44 -10.09
N ALA A 37 5.91 3.16 -10.19
CA ALA A 37 6.03 4.30 -11.10
C ALA A 37 5.87 3.87 -12.57
N ALA A 38 6.47 2.75 -12.97
CA ALA A 38 6.37 2.19 -14.30
C ALA A 38 4.95 1.72 -14.62
N LEU A 39 4.27 1.04 -13.69
CA LEU A 39 2.87 0.61 -13.87
C LEU A 39 1.98 1.79 -14.25
N VAL A 40 2.10 2.91 -13.55
CA VAL A 40 1.26 4.09 -13.79
C VAL A 40 1.74 4.88 -15.01
N SER A 41 3.05 4.99 -15.25
CA SER A 41 3.60 5.79 -16.35
C SER A 41 3.48 5.10 -17.71
N LEU A 42 3.57 3.77 -17.76
CA LEU A 42 3.45 2.99 -19.01
C LEU A 42 1.98 2.71 -19.39
N THR A 43 1.04 3.17 -18.57
CA THR A 43 -0.40 3.02 -18.80
C THR A 43 -0.85 3.50 -20.19
N PRO A 44 -0.42 4.66 -20.74
CA PRO A 44 -0.83 5.10 -22.07
C PRO A 44 -0.47 4.12 -23.20
N LEU A 45 0.68 3.45 -23.08
CA LEU A 45 1.11 2.43 -24.04
C LEU A 45 0.18 1.21 -23.99
N LEU A 46 -0.24 0.84 -22.78
CA LEU A 46 -1.13 -0.29 -22.54
C LEU A 46 -2.58 0.03 -22.89
N GLN A 47 -3.02 1.30 -22.79
CA GLN A 47 -4.35 1.73 -23.21
C GLN A 47 -4.58 1.45 -24.70
N GLY A 48 -3.58 1.70 -25.55
CA GLY A 48 -3.65 1.40 -26.98
C GLY A 48 -3.72 -0.10 -27.32
N LEU A 49 -3.28 -0.97 -26.40
CA LEU A 49 -3.34 -2.44 -26.54
C LEU A 49 -4.60 -3.04 -25.89
N SER A 50 -5.29 -2.27 -25.05
CA SER A 50 -6.42 -2.77 -24.27
C SER A 50 -7.71 -2.81 -25.09
N ASN A 51 -8.32 -4.00 -25.19
CA ASN A 51 -9.61 -4.17 -25.86
C ASN A 51 -10.74 -3.72 -24.91
N PRO A 52 -11.60 -2.76 -25.30
CA PRO A 52 -12.67 -2.23 -24.45
C PRO A 52 -13.72 -3.27 -24.01
N ARG A 53 -13.67 -4.50 -24.53
CA ARG A 53 -14.60 -5.61 -24.21
C ARG A 53 -14.11 -6.60 -23.16
N SER A 54 -12.95 -6.39 -22.53
CA SER A 54 -12.48 -7.32 -21.50
C SER A 54 -13.40 -7.30 -20.25
N ILE A 55 -13.65 -8.47 -19.62
CA ILE A 55 -14.54 -8.59 -18.45
C ILE A 55 -13.95 -7.87 -17.22
N PHE A 56 -12.62 -7.88 -17.08
CA PHE A 56 -11.91 -7.04 -16.10
C PHE A 56 -11.85 -5.56 -16.50
N SER A 57 -12.40 -5.20 -17.67
CA SER A 57 -12.34 -3.87 -18.29
C SER A 57 -13.60 -3.02 -18.16
N HIS A 58 -14.61 -3.49 -17.44
CA HIS A 58 -15.80 -2.69 -17.21
C HIS A 58 -15.57 -1.70 -16.05
N ARG A 59 -15.80 -0.39 -16.26
CA ARG A 59 -15.63 0.67 -15.23
C ARG A 59 -16.46 0.42 -13.97
N ASN A 60 -17.57 -0.31 -14.09
CA ASN A 60 -18.47 -0.70 -13.00
C ASN A 60 -18.17 -2.07 -12.37
N ASN A 61 -17.02 -2.68 -12.68
CA ASN A 61 -16.71 -3.98 -12.10
C ASN A 61 -16.59 -3.84 -10.57
N PHE A 62 -17.31 -4.70 -9.83
CA PHE A 62 -17.47 -4.63 -8.38
C PHE A 62 -16.12 -4.56 -7.65
N PHE A 63 -15.12 -5.27 -8.17
CA PHE A 63 -13.75 -5.26 -7.64
C PHE A 63 -13.05 -3.90 -7.78
N ASN A 64 -13.26 -3.17 -8.88
CA ASN A 64 -12.62 -1.87 -9.05
C ASN A 64 -13.29 -0.79 -8.19
N VAL A 65 -14.62 -0.82 -8.06
CA VAL A 65 -15.34 0.24 -7.34
C VAL A 65 -15.39 -0.01 -5.82
N LYS A 66 -15.83 -1.20 -5.38
CA LYS A 66 -16.11 -1.45 -3.97
C LYS A 66 -14.88 -1.93 -3.19
N PHE A 67 -14.03 -2.76 -3.80
CA PHE A 67 -12.85 -3.28 -3.12
C PHE A 67 -11.75 -2.22 -2.97
N VAL A 68 -11.57 -1.35 -3.97
CA VAL A 68 -10.62 -0.23 -3.90
C VAL A 68 -11.03 0.79 -2.84
N HIS A 69 -12.33 1.10 -2.72
CA HIS A 69 -12.84 2.01 -1.70
C HIS A 69 -12.61 1.45 -0.27
N CYS A 70 -12.69 0.14 -0.10
CA CYS A 70 -12.39 -0.55 1.15
C CYS A 70 -10.91 -0.97 1.31
N SER A 71 -10.00 -0.55 0.41
CA SER A 71 -8.61 -1.02 0.41
C SER A 71 -7.89 -0.76 1.74
N CYS A 72 -8.06 0.42 2.33
CA CYS A 72 -7.47 0.74 3.63
C CYS A 72 -7.99 -0.21 4.74
N GLY A 73 -9.27 -0.57 4.71
CA GLY A 73 -9.90 -1.48 5.69
C GLY A 73 -9.39 -2.92 5.58
N TRP A 74 -9.29 -3.45 4.36
CA TRP A 74 -8.70 -4.78 4.12
C TRP A 74 -7.23 -4.84 4.51
N THR A 75 -6.47 -3.78 4.20
CA THR A 75 -5.07 -3.64 4.62
C THR A 75 -4.97 -3.67 6.13
N PHE A 76 -5.77 -2.87 6.84
CA PHE A 76 -5.77 -2.85 8.30
C PHE A 76 -6.09 -4.21 8.91
N LEU A 77 -7.15 -4.87 8.42
CA LEU A 77 -7.61 -6.15 8.96
C LEU A 77 -6.57 -7.28 8.78
N LEU A 78 -6.04 -7.46 7.57
CA LEU A 78 -5.10 -8.56 7.30
C LEU A 78 -3.69 -8.26 7.83
N LEU A 79 -3.24 -7.00 7.74
CA LEU A 79 -1.89 -6.63 8.16
C LEU A 79 -1.78 -6.54 9.68
N SER A 80 -2.86 -6.15 10.39
CA SER A 80 -2.89 -6.18 11.85
C SER A 80 -2.72 -7.60 12.39
N GLY A 81 -3.42 -8.59 11.82
CA GLY A 81 -3.26 -10.00 12.17
C GLY A 81 -1.82 -10.49 11.97
N PHE A 82 -1.19 -10.11 10.85
CA PHE A 82 0.21 -10.42 10.58
C PHE A 82 1.16 -9.77 11.60
N VAL A 83 1.03 -8.46 11.84
CA VAL A 83 1.89 -7.69 12.75
C VAL A 83 1.74 -8.17 14.18
N LEU A 84 0.51 -8.49 14.62
CA LEU A 84 0.22 -9.10 15.92
C LEU A 84 1.03 -10.40 16.08
N LEU A 85 0.90 -11.33 15.14
CA LEU A 85 1.58 -12.63 15.22
C LEU A 85 3.11 -12.50 15.14
N VAL A 86 3.64 -11.72 14.20
CA VAL A 86 5.10 -11.54 14.02
C VAL A 86 5.74 -10.82 15.19
N SER A 87 5.05 -9.88 15.84
CA SER A 87 5.61 -9.10 16.95
C SER A 87 5.44 -9.81 18.29
N PHE A 88 4.25 -10.37 18.54
CA PHE A 88 3.90 -10.95 19.84
C PHE A 88 4.55 -12.31 20.07
N VAL A 89 4.61 -13.18 19.06
CA VAL A 89 5.20 -14.54 19.21
C VAL A 89 6.66 -14.51 19.69
N PRO A 90 7.58 -13.72 19.10
CA PRO A 90 8.98 -13.76 19.51
C PRO A 90 9.29 -12.87 20.73
N THR A 91 8.50 -11.83 21.01
CA THR A 91 8.81 -10.86 22.07
C THR A 91 7.97 -10.99 23.33
N GLY A 92 6.71 -11.45 23.21
CA GLY A 92 5.74 -11.48 24.31
C GLY A 92 5.38 -10.11 24.89
N ARG A 93 5.79 -8.99 24.26
CA ARG A 93 5.65 -7.63 24.81
C ARG A 93 4.50 -6.88 24.15
N PRO A 94 3.35 -6.67 24.85
CA PRO A 94 2.19 -6.03 24.24
C PRO A 94 2.45 -4.57 23.84
N TYR A 95 3.27 -3.85 24.60
CA TYR A 95 3.64 -2.47 24.29
C TYR A 95 4.30 -2.32 22.90
N LEU A 96 5.25 -3.21 22.58
CA LEU A 96 5.95 -3.19 21.30
C LEU A 96 4.98 -3.50 20.15
N THR A 97 4.10 -4.48 20.35
CA THR A 97 3.07 -4.84 19.37
C THR A 97 2.10 -3.69 19.13
N ILE A 98 1.64 -3.01 20.18
CA ILE A 98 0.75 -1.84 20.06
C ILE A 98 1.43 -0.73 19.27
N MET A 99 2.71 -0.45 19.54
CA MET A 99 3.48 0.51 18.73
C MET A 99 3.44 0.14 17.25
N HIS A 100 3.70 -1.11 16.87
CA HIS A 100 3.63 -1.52 15.47
C HIS A 100 2.23 -1.40 14.86
N LEU A 101 1.18 -1.66 15.64
CA LEU A 101 -0.21 -1.45 15.20
C LEU A 101 -0.55 0.03 14.98
N THR A 102 0.03 0.96 15.75
CA THR A 102 -0.21 2.40 15.52
C THR A 102 0.23 2.86 14.13
N ARG A 103 1.26 2.25 13.54
CA ARG A 103 1.66 2.54 12.14
C ARG A 103 0.56 2.19 11.14
N LEU A 104 -0.18 1.11 11.40
CA LEU A 104 -1.29 0.69 10.57
C LEU A 104 -2.46 1.67 10.70
N VAL A 105 -2.73 2.15 11.91
CA VAL A 105 -3.75 3.18 12.16
C VAL A 105 -3.39 4.48 11.41
N VAL A 106 -2.14 4.93 11.49
CA VAL A 106 -1.64 6.09 10.73
C VAL A 106 -1.81 5.89 9.23
N ASN A 107 -1.43 4.72 8.71
CA ASN A 107 -1.60 4.42 7.28
C ASN A 107 -3.07 4.48 6.86
N THR A 108 -3.98 3.90 7.65
CA THR A 108 -5.42 3.96 7.38
C THR A 108 -5.96 5.38 7.41
N ALA A 109 -5.56 6.18 8.41
CA ALA A 109 -5.96 7.58 8.54
C ALA A 109 -5.51 8.42 7.33
N LEU A 110 -4.27 8.23 6.86
CA LEU A 110 -3.77 8.90 5.66
C LEU A 110 -4.49 8.43 4.38
N CYS A 111 -4.74 7.13 4.29
CA CYS A 111 -5.41 6.49 3.15
C CYS A 111 -6.86 6.95 2.97
N GLN A 112 -7.54 7.37 4.04
CA GLN A 112 -8.90 7.93 3.99
C GLN A 112 -8.92 9.47 4.00
N GLY A 113 -8.04 10.11 4.78
CA GLY A 113 -8.04 11.56 4.97
C GLY A 113 -7.51 12.35 3.77
N ILE A 114 -6.46 11.88 3.10
CA ILE A 114 -5.87 12.60 1.96
C ILE A 114 -6.81 12.64 0.75
N PRO A 115 -7.52 11.56 0.38
CA PRO A 115 -8.60 11.63 -0.61
C PRO A 115 -9.65 12.70 -0.33
N HIS A 116 -10.08 12.86 0.92
CA HIS A 116 -11.00 13.94 1.30
C HIS A 116 -10.37 15.33 1.13
N LEU A 117 -9.07 15.45 1.43
CA LEU A 117 -8.34 16.70 1.15
C LEU A 117 -8.26 17.01 -0.35
N PHE A 118 -8.09 16.00 -1.22
CA PHE A 118 -8.12 16.22 -2.66
C PHE A 118 -9.47 16.75 -3.13
N GLN A 119 -10.58 16.24 -2.58
CA GLN A 119 -11.92 16.76 -2.88
C GLN A 119 -12.06 18.22 -2.42
N LEU A 120 -11.63 18.55 -1.20
CA LEU A 120 -11.67 19.92 -0.71
C LEU A 120 -10.81 20.86 -1.57
N LEU A 121 -9.61 20.43 -1.99
CA LEU A 121 -8.75 21.23 -2.85
C LEU A 121 -9.39 21.45 -4.23
N GLU A 122 -10.05 20.44 -4.79
CA GLU A 122 -10.78 20.55 -6.04
C GLU A 122 -11.98 21.51 -5.93
N ASP A 123 -12.71 21.47 -4.81
CA ASP A 123 -13.84 22.37 -4.56
C ASP A 123 -13.38 23.82 -4.34
N LEU A 124 -12.17 24.03 -3.79
CA LEU A 124 -11.58 25.36 -3.60
C LEU A 124 -10.92 25.94 -4.85
N THR A 125 -10.36 25.09 -5.71
CA THR A 125 -9.57 25.53 -6.90
C THR A 125 -10.34 25.43 -8.20
N GLY A 126 -11.45 24.69 -8.22
CA GLY A 126 -12.26 24.51 -9.40
C GLY A 126 -13.06 25.77 -9.77
N SER A 127 -13.41 25.85 -11.04
CA SER A 127 -14.25 26.91 -11.58
C SER A 127 -15.49 26.33 -12.25
N CYS A 128 -16.59 27.08 -12.19
CA CYS A 128 -17.81 26.74 -12.89
C CYS A 128 -17.74 27.25 -14.33
N HIS A 129 -17.94 26.35 -15.30
CA HIS A 129 -17.96 26.65 -16.72
C HIS A 129 -19.34 26.39 -17.30
N GLN A 130 -19.88 27.38 -18.00
CA GLN A 130 -21.09 27.20 -18.81
C GLN A 130 -20.69 26.74 -20.22
N PRO A 131 -21.21 25.61 -20.72
CA PRO A 131 -20.97 25.19 -22.10
C PRO A 131 -21.74 26.11 -23.05
N LEU A 132 -21.03 26.86 -23.92
CA LEU A 132 -21.65 27.74 -24.93
C LEU A 132 -20.91 27.59 -26.27
N PRO A 133 -21.54 27.14 -27.37
CA PRO A 133 -20.84 26.98 -28.65
C PRO A 133 -20.22 28.32 -29.12
N PRO A 134 -18.92 28.39 -29.50
CA PRO A 134 -17.95 27.31 -29.74
C PRO A 134 -16.94 27.05 -28.59
N GLY A 135 -17.20 27.48 -27.35
CA GLY A 135 -16.28 27.37 -26.21
C GLY A 135 -16.95 27.15 -24.84
N THR A 136 -16.30 27.59 -23.77
CA THR A 136 -16.88 27.61 -22.42
C THR A 136 -16.72 28.99 -21.82
N LEU A 137 -17.76 29.50 -21.15
CA LEU A 137 -17.69 30.76 -20.43
C LEU A 137 -17.48 30.49 -18.95
N LEU A 138 -16.48 31.15 -18.36
CA LEU A 138 -16.22 31.12 -16.92
C LEU A 138 -17.32 31.89 -16.19
N LEU A 139 -17.99 31.25 -15.22
CA LEU A 139 -18.97 31.88 -14.35
C LEU A 139 -18.35 32.12 -12.95
N PRO A 140 -17.69 33.27 -12.71
CA PRO A 140 -17.08 33.57 -11.42
C PRO A 140 -18.09 33.81 -10.28
N LYS A 141 -19.40 33.84 -10.57
CA LYS A 141 -20.45 34.06 -9.58
C LYS A 141 -20.83 32.79 -8.80
N LEU A 142 -20.56 31.59 -9.33
CA LEU A 142 -20.87 30.33 -8.65
C LEU A 142 -19.60 29.74 -8.04
N VAL A 143 -19.49 29.86 -6.72
CA VAL A 143 -18.33 29.39 -5.95
C VAL A 143 -18.45 27.91 -5.57
N ASN A 144 -19.67 27.37 -5.51
CA ASN A 144 -19.91 26.02 -5.00
C ASN A 144 -20.21 25.02 -6.12
N ARG A 145 -19.56 23.86 -6.07
CA ARG A 145 -19.75 22.73 -7.00
C ARG A 145 -21.22 22.29 -7.10
N GLU A 146 -21.91 22.19 -5.97
CA GLU A 146 -23.30 21.76 -5.92
C GLU A 146 -24.23 22.73 -6.65
N SER A 147 -24.05 24.04 -6.42
CA SER A 147 -24.81 25.09 -7.11
C SER A 147 -24.51 25.11 -8.62
N CYS A 148 -23.24 24.90 -9.00
CA CYS A 148 -22.83 24.84 -10.40
C CYS A 148 -23.49 23.67 -11.15
N GLN A 149 -23.53 22.50 -10.52
CA GLN A 149 -24.18 21.32 -11.12
C GLN A 149 -25.71 21.44 -11.10
N ALA A 150 -26.30 22.07 -10.09
CA ALA A 150 -27.74 22.32 -10.01
C ALA A 150 -28.24 23.21 -11.16
N GLU A 151 -27.43 24.17 -11.61
CA GLU A 151 -27.74 25.04 -12.76
C GLU A 151 -27.38 24.42 -14.11
N GLY A 152 -26.91 23.17 -14.15
CA GLY A 152 -26.55 22.45 -15.37
C GLY A 152 -25.20 22.86 -15.98
N HIS A 153 -24.34 23.49 -15.19
CA HIS A 153 -22.99 23.88 -15.61
C HIS A 153 -21.95 22.79 -15.30
N GLN A 154 -20.80 22.85 -15.96
CA GLN A 154 -19.70 21.90 -15.78
C GLN A 154 -18.66 22.46 -14.82
N TRP A 155 -18.39 21.73 -13.74
CA TRP A 155 -17.27 22.03 -12.85
C TRP A 155 -15.97 21.53 -13.46
N GLN A 156 -14.98 22.42 -13.66
CA GLN A 156 -13.64 22.05 -14.11
C GLN A 156 -12.64 22.32 -13.00
N GLY A 157 -12.05 21.25 -12.46
CA GLY A 157 -10.97 21.30 -11.47
C GLY A 157 -9.89 20.27 -11.78
N TYR A 158 -8.71 20.42 -11.17
CA TYR A 158 -7.68 19.40 -11.30
C TYR A 158 -8.00 18.19 -10.43
N HIS A 159 -8.69 17.21 -11.00
CA HIS A 159 -9.06 15.98 -10.31
C HIS A 159 -7.83 15.07 -10.12
N ILE A 160 -7.39 14.86 -8.88
CA ILE A 160 -6.37 13.86 -8.55
C ILE A 160 -7.06 12.51 -8.32
N SER A 161 -6.56 11.42 -8.88
CA SER A 161 -7.16 10.08 -8.68
C SER A 161 -6.98 9.60 -7.24
N PRO A 162 -8.05 9.54 -6.42
CA PRO A 162 -7.92 9.13 -5.02
C PRO A 162 -7.67 7.62 -4.89
N GLN A 163 -8.21 6.85 -5.84
CA GLN A 163 -8.02 5.40 -5.94
C GLN A 163 -6.56 5.03 -6.17
N THR A 164 -5.91 5.71 -7.13
CA THR A 164 -4.50 5.49 -7.44
C THR A 164 -3.61 5.88 -6.25
N PHE A 165 -3.95 6.97 -5.56
CA PHE A 165 -3.28 7.37 -4.32
C PHE A 165 -3.36 6.29 -3.23
N SER A 166 -4.57 5.86 -2.86
CA SER A 166 -4.78 4.90 -1.77
C SER A 166 -4.14 3.54 -2.07
N LEU A 167 -4.26 3.04 -3.31
CA LEU A 167 -3.62 1.79 -3.72
C LEU A 167 -2.10 1.87 -3.67
N THR A 168 -1.50 3.00 -4.09
CA THR A 168 -0.05 3.19 -4.05
C THR A 168 0.46 3.24 -2.61
N LEU A 169 -0.20 4.03 -1.74
CA LEU A 169 0.17 4.16 -0.33
C LEU A 169 0.06 2.81 0.40
N CYS A 170 -1.07 2.12 0.26
CA CYS A 170 -1.28 0.81 0.89
C CYS A 170 -0.28 -0.24 0.39
N SER A 171 0.01 -0.27 -0.92
CA SER A 171 0.95 -1.23 -1.49
C SER A 171 2.37 -1.05 -0.94
N LEU A 172 2.85 0.20 -0.87
CA LEU A 172 4.16 0.52 -0.31
C LEU A 172 4.25 0.18 1.19
N SER A 173 3.23 0.55 1.96
CA SER A 173 3.15 0.23 3.40
C SER A 173 3.12 -1.27 3.64
N MET A 174 2.31 -2.03 2.89
CA MET A 174 2.25 -3.49 3.00
C MET A 174 3.58 -4.14 2.65
N ALA A 175 4.23 -3.73 1.55
CA ALA A 175 5.52 -4.30 1.15
C ALA A 175 6.59 -4.15 2.24
N ASP A 176 6.61 -3.00 2.93
CA ASP A 176 7.57 -2.74 4.01
C ASP A 176 7.27 -3.56 5.27
N GLU A 177 6.01 -3.65 5.71
CA GLU A 177 5.63 -4.45 6.87
C GLU A 177 5.83 -5.95 6.61
N LEU A 178 5.49 -6.45 5.41
CA LEU A 178 5.70 -7.86 5.04
C LEU A 178 7.18 -8.23 4.93
N SER A 179 8.06 -7.28 4.60
CA SER A 179 9.51 -7.52 4.53
C SER A 179 10.12 -7.99 5.86
N VAL A 180 9.44 -7.72 6.99
CA VAL A 180 9.85 -8.16 8.34
C VAL A 180 9.85 -9.69 8.45
N PHE A 181 8.96 -10.37 7.73
CA PHE A 181 8.84 -11.83 7.79
C PHE A 181 10.12 -12.55 7.35
N MET A 182 10.87 -11.98 6.40
CA MET A 182 12.13 -12.58 6.00
C MET A 182 13.17 -12.54 7.12
N ARG A 183 13.23 -11.43 7.88
CA ARG A 183 14.12 -11.33 9.05
C ARG A 183 13.68 -12.27 10.17
N TYR A 184 12.38 -12.45 10.34
CA TYR A 184 11.80 -13.41 11.28
C TYR A 184 12.29 -14.83 10.99
N LEU A 185 12.15 -15.29 9.73
CA LEU A 185 12.60 -16.61 9.30
C LEU A 185 14.13 -16.78 9.40
N ARG A 186 14.92 -15.77 9.01
CA ARG A 186 16.39 -15.83 9.10
C ARG A 186 16.93 -15.98 10.52
N ARG A 187 16.16 -15.58 11.53
CA ARG A 187 16.52 -15.75 12.93
C ARG A 187 16.12 -17.10 13.52
N GLY A 188 15.47 -17.95 12.72
CA GLY A 188 15.05 -19.28 13.16
C GLY A 188 13.85 -19.27 14.12
N TYR A 189 13.08 -18.18 14.18
CA TYR A 189 11.85 -18.18 14.98
C TYR A 189 10.83 -19.16 14.39
N PRO A 190 10.09 -19.91 15.23
CA PRO A 190 9.09 -20.85 14.76
C PRO A 190 7.96 -20.11 14.05
N ALA A 191 7.79 -20.37 12.75
CA ALA A 191 6.69 -19.81 11.96
C ALA A 191 5.55 -20.82 11.92
N SER A 192 4.50 -20.59 12.71
CA SER A 192 3.29 -21.41 12.71
C SER A 192 2.61 -21.39 11.33
N THR A 193 1.86 -22.45 11.00
CA THR A 193 1.10 -22.53 9.74
C THR A 193 0.13 -21.35 9.60
N ALA A 194 -0.50 -20.92 10.71
CA ALA A 194 -1.38 -19.75 10.72
C ALA A 194 -0.64 -18.47 10.32
N LEU A 195 0.56 -18.21 10.88
CA LEU A 195 1.37 -17.06 10.50
C LEU A 195 1.78 -17.08 9.03
N ARG A 196 2.19 -18.25 8.52
CA ARG A 196 2.54 -18.43 7.09
C ARG A 196 1.33 -18.19 6.19
N LEU A 197 0.14 -18.67 6.55
CA LEU A 197 -1.10 -18.43 5.80
C LEU A 197 -1.46 -16.94 5.79
N VAL A 198 -1.46 -16.27 6.94
CA VAL A 198 -1.76 -14.83 7.05
C VAL A 198 -0.76 -14.01 6.23
N PHE A 199 0.53 -14.38 6.24
CA PHE A 199 1.54 -13.75 5.38
C PHE A 199 1.22 -13.95 3.89
N LEU A 200 0.85 -15.16 3.46
CA LEU A 200 0.48 -15.45 2.07
C LEU A 200 -0.79 -14.71 1.65
N LEU A 201 -1.78 -14.58 2.52
CA LEU A 201 -2.99 -13.76 2.32
C LEU A 201 -2.65 -12.29 2.12
N ASN A 202 -1.71 -11.73 2.89
CA ASN A 202 -1.26 -10.36 2.69
C ASN A 202 -0.42 -10.21 1.40
N ALA A 203 0.40 -11.21 1.05
CA ALA A 203 1.17 -11.21 -0.19
C ALA A 203 0.27 -11.28 -1.43
N SER A 204 -0.81 -12.08 -1.39
CA SER A 204 -1.80 -12.13 -2.45
C SER A 204 -2.60 -10.83 -2.54
N LEU A 205 -2.96 -10.22 -1.41
CA LEU A 205 -3.58 -8.90 -1.36
C LEU A 205 -2.68 -7.82 -1.99
N LEU A 206 -1.37 -7.85 -1.72
CA LEU A 206 -0.40 -6.97 -2.37
C LEU A 206 -0.41 -7.16 -3.88
N GLY A 207 -0.36 -8.42 -4.35
CA GLY A 207 -0.48 -8.71 -5.79
C GLY A 207 -1.76 -8.16 -6.41
N LEU A 208 -2.89 -8.34 -5.72
CA LEU A 208 -4.20 -7.81 -6.14
C LEU A 208 -4.19 -6.29 -6.22
N TYR A 209 -3.57 -5.57 -5.29
CA TYR A 209 -3.47 -4.10 -5.37
C TYR A 209 -2.64 -3.62 -6.55
N ASN A 210 -1.58 -4.32 -6.94
CA ASN A 210 -0.82 -3.98 -8.14
C ASN A 210 -1.68 -4.15 -9.41
N LEU A 211 -2.49 -5.22 -9.47
CA LEU A 211 -3.42 -5.44 -10.57
C LEU A 211 -4.52 -4.38 -10.61
N LEU A 212 -5.12 -4.05 -9.46
CA LEU A 212 -6.12 -3.00 -9.35
C LEU A 212 -5.55 -1.64 -9.72
N LEU A 213 -4.32 -1.33 -9.28
CA LEU A 213 -3.64 -0.09 -9.64
C LEU A 213 -3.48 0.04 -11.15
N LEU A 214 -3.04 -1.03 -11.81
CA LEU A 214 -2.94 -1.09 -13.27
C LEU A 214 -4.30 -0.89 -13.94
N CYS A 215 -5.33 -1.60 -13.49
CA CYS A 215 -6.69 -1.44 -14.01
C CYS A 215 -7.18 0.01 -13.84
N THR A 216 -7.10 0.58 -12.63
CA THR A 216 -7.51 1.95 -12.34
C THR A 216 -6.77 2.96 -13.23
N ALA A 217 -5.46 2.78 -13.42
CA ALA A 217 -4.68 3.65 -14.28
C ALA A 217 -5.16 3.57 -15.73
N LEU A 218 -5.41 2.37 -16.26
CA LEU A 218 -5.90 2.15 -17.62
C LEU A 218 -7.26 2.81 -17.90
N TYR A 219 -8.17 2.85 -16.92
CA TYR A 219 -9.52 3.42 -17.11
C TYR A 219 -9.65 4.92 -16.88
N THR A 220 -8.62 5.55 -16.31
CA THR A 220 -8.67 6.99 -16.06
C THR A 220 -8.49 7.71 -17.39
N SER A 221 -9.44 8.58 -17.74
CA SER A 221 -9.45 9.31 -19.02
C SER A 221 -8.20 10.17 -19.21
N ASN A 222 -7.64 10.67 -18.10
CA ASN A 222 -6.41 11.46 -18.06
C ASN A 222 -5.32 10.72 -17.28
N TYR A 223 -4.30 10.20 -17.95
CA TYR A 223 -3.22 9.46 -17.28
C TYR A 223 -2.45 10.30 -16.26
N THR A 224 -2.36 11.62 -16.47
CA THR A 224 -1.66 12.56 -15.58
C THR A 224 -2.26 12.58 -14.18
N GLN A 225 -3.57 12.43 -14.05
CA GLN A 225 -4.28 12.39 -12.77
C GLN A 225 -3.90 11.14 -11.96
N SER A 226 -3.68 10.01 -12.64
CA SER A 226 -3.19 8.78 -12.03
C SER A 226 -1.72 8.92 -11.61
N VAL A 227 -0.87 9.52 -12.45
CA VAL A 227 0.55 9.76 -12.12
C VAL A 227 0.68 10.64 -10.89
N VAL A 228 -0.07 11.75 -10.80
CA VAL A 228 -0.03 12.64 -9.63
C VAL A 228 -0.56 11.94 -8.38
N GLY A 229 -1.63 11.15 -8.48
CA GLY A 229 -2.12 10.35 -7.37
C GLY A 229 -1.07 9.35 -6.84
N ALA A 230 -0.38 8.64 -7.73
CA ALA A 230 0.69 7.71 -7.36
C ALA A 230 1.92 8.42 -6.76
N ALA A 231 2.29 9.58 -7.31
CA ALA A 231 3.37 10.41 -6.79
C ALA A 231 3.05 10.91 -5.37
N ALA A 232 1.83 11.40 -5.14
CA ALA A 232 1.36 11.82 -3.82
C ALA A 232 1.36 10.65 -2.82
N GLY A 233 0.94 9.45 -3.24
CA GLY A 233 0.99 8.25 -2.40
C GLY A 233 2.42 7.86 -2.01
N THR A 234 3.34 7.93 -2.97
CA THR A 234 4.77 7.66 -2.76
C THR A 234 5.41 8.69 -1.83
N LEU A 235 5.07 9.97 -1.99
CA LEU A 235 5.52 11.05 -1.12
C LEU A 235 5.01 10.86 0.30
N CYS A 236 3.72 10.55 0.47
CA CYS A 236 3.10 10.30 1.77
C CYS A 236 3.78 9.12 2.49
N TRP A 237 4.05 8.03 1.76
CA TRP A 237 4.83 6.91 2.28
C TRP A 237 6.26 7.33 2.67
N HIS A 238 6.92 8.17 1.87
CA HIS A 238 8.27 8.64 2.17
C HIS A 238 8.30 9.47 3.47
N LEU A 239 7.36 10.41 3.61
CA LEU A 239 7.24 11.26 4.80
C LEU A 239 7.01 10.43 6.06
N THR A 240 6.17 9.39 5.98
CA THR A 240 5.90 8.50 7.11
C THR A 240 7.06 7.55 7.39
N TYR A 241 7.43 6.67 6.45
CA TYR A 241 8.39 5.59 6.68
C TYR A 241 9.85 6.05 6.74
N ARG A 242 10.23 7.10 5.99
CA ARG A 242 11.61 7.61 5.98
C ARG A 242 11.80 8.82 6.88
N GLY A 243 10.79 9.66 7.04
CA GLY A 243 10.81 10.79 7.95
C GLY A 243 10.36 10.41 9.36
N TRP A 244 9.05 10.37 9.57
CA TRP A 244 8.45 10.31 10.90
C TRP A 244 8.86 9.06 11.68
N TYR A 245 8.76 7.86 11.11
CA TYR A 245 9.04 6.58 11.78
C TYR A 245 10.51 6.36 12.17
N ARG A 246 11.42 7.28 11.82
CA ARG A 246 12.81 7.29 12.30
C ARG A 246 13.05 8.19 13.50
N THR A 247 12.04 8.97 13.91
CA THR A 247 12.14 9.95 15.00
C THR A 247 11.85 9.28 16.36
N TYR A 248 12.38 9.83 17.44
CA TYR A 248 12.24 9.26 18.80
C TYR A 248 10.78 9.13 19.28
N TYR A 249 9.91 10.10 18.95
CA TYR A 249 8.49 10.09 19.31
C TYR A 249 7.61 9.24 18.37
N SER A 250 8.21 8.45 17.48
CA SER A 250 7.48 7.68 16.48
C SER A 250 7.35 6.20 16.87
N PRO A 251 6.47 5.44 16.21
CA PRO A 251 6.30 4.00 16.44
C PRO A 251 7.52 3.13 16.06
N GLY A 252 8.59 3.76 15.55
CA GLY A 252 9.80 3.12 15.08
C GLY A 252 9.65 2.43 13.72
N PRO A 253 10.76 2.08 13.05
CA PRO A 253 10.72 1.42 11.75
C PRO A 253 10.23 -0.05 11.85
N PRO A 254 9.83 -0.67 10.72
CA PRO A 254 9.41 -2.07 10.70
C PRO A 254 10.52 -3.01 11.20
N GLY A 255 10.17 -3.82 12.20
CA GLY A 255 11.09 -4.74 12.88
C GLY A 255 11.97 -4.11 13.98
N HIS A 256 11.74 -2.84 14.35
CA HIS A 256 12.43 -2.22 15.49
C HIS A 256 12.04 -2.91 16.81
N GLY A 257 12.99 -3.15 17.71
CA GLY A 257 12.73 -3.78 19.01
C GLY A 257 12.39 -5.28 18.99
N MET A 258 11.89 -5.83 17.86
CA MET A 258 11.56 -7.26 17.72
C MET A 258 12.79 -8.17 17.72
N PHE A 259 13.94 -7.59 17.39
CA PHE A 259 15.11 -8.31 16.94
C PHE A 259 16.34 -7.82 17.70
N PRO A 260 16.66 -8.39 18.89
CA PRO A 260 17.87 -8.04 19.63
C PRO A 260 19.09 -8.14 18.70
N LYS A 261 19.99 -7.16 18.74
CA LYS A 261 21.30 -7.32 18.09
C LYS A 261 22.00 -8.44 18.83
N VAL A 262 22.43 -9.49 18.13
CA VAL A 262 23.34 -10.47 18.73
C VAL A 262 24.56 -9.68 19.16
N ALA A 263 24.74 -9.51 20.47
CA ALA A 263 25.97 -8.99 21.00
C ALA A 263 27.05 -9.98 20.55
N ARG A 264 27.92 -9.56 19.64
CA ARG A 264 29.13 -10.31 19.32
C ARG A 264 29.91 -10.35 20.63
N LYS A 265 29.75 -11.44 21.40
CA LYS A 265 30.52 -11.71 22.61
C LYS A 265 31.98 -11.64 22.16
N LYS A 266 32.65 -10.56 22.54
CA LYS A 266 34.04 -10.31 22.18
C LYS A 266 34.83 -11.48 22.77
N MET A 267 35.41 -12.25 21.86
CA MET A 267 36.37 -13.30 22.12
C MET A 267 37.64 -12.62 22.66
N ASP A 268 37.61 -12.23 23.94
CA ASP A 268 38.68 -11.53 24.66
C ASP A 268 38.72 -11.98 26.14
N LEU A 269 38.29 -13.21 26.46
CA LEU A 269 38.35 -13.74 27.82
C LEU A 269 38.62 -15.26 27.81
N ASP A 270 39.77 -15.66 27.25
CA ASP A 270 40.54 -16.83 27.72
C ASP A 270 41.96 -16.91 27.10
N GLY A 271 42.54 -15.76 26.77
CA GLY A 271 43.94 -15.64 26.35
C GLY A 271 44.91 -15.43 27.53
N ASN A 272 44.53 -15.84 28.74
CA ASN A 272 45.40 -15.79 29.92
C ASN A 272 45.22 -17.08 30.73
N LEU A 273 46.04 -18.09 30.42
CA LEU A 273 46.52 -19.05 31.40
C LEU A 273 48.01 -18.69 31.69
N PRO A 274 48.50 -18.96 32.91
CA PRO A 274 49.68 -18.34 33.52
C PRO A 274 51.01 -18.72 32.88
#